data_AF-A0A3B0S214-F1
#
_entry.id   AF-A0A3B0S214-F1
#
_cell.length_a   1.000
_cell.length_b   1.000
_cell.length_c   1.000
_cell.angle_alpha   90.00
_cell.angle_beta   90.00
_cell.angle_gamma   90.00
#
_symmetry.space_group_name_H-M   'P 1'
#
loop_
_entity.id
_entity.type
_entity.pdbx_description
1 polymer ?
#
loop_
_entity_poly.entity_id
_entity_poly.type
_entity_poly.pdbx_seq_one_letter_code
_entity_poly.pdbx_strand_id
1 'polypeptide(L)'
;MRHFFLSGIAISAVFLAAACTEQQPVSGASETAAEAITQEVEKAPMTTNTLLAKWTGPYGGTPAFDTVKLADLKPALKIGMAKNLAEIDAITSVTDAPSFENTIVA
;
A
#
# COMPACT_ATOMS: atom_id res chain seq x y z
N MET A 1 5.28 45.25 19.65
CA MET A 1 5.08 45.51 21.09
C MET A 1 3.90 46.46 21.27
N ARG A 2 2.98 46.11 22.20
CA ARG A 2 1.73 46.80 22.61
C ARG A 2 0.66 46.81 21.49
N HIS A 3 -0.51 46.23 21.66
CA HIS A 3 -1.45 46.20 22.80
C HIS A 3 -1.99 44.74 22.93
N PHE A 4 -2.02 43.99 24.03
CA PHE A 4 -2.43 44.19 25.42
C PHE A 4 -3.81 44.86 25.59
N PHE A 5 -4.77 44.01 25.97
CA PHE A 5 -5.81 44.19 27.00
C PHE A 5 -7.30 44.27 26.59
N LEU A 6 -8.07 43.39 27.28
CA LEU A 6 -9.50 43.42 27.62
C LEU A 6 -10.55 43.07 26.54
N SER A 7 -11.02 41.83 26.56
CA SER A 7 -12.41 41.54 26.98
C SER A 7 -12.54 40.07 27.41
N GLY A 8 -12.64 39.85 28.71
CA GLY A 8 -13.01 38.56 29.28
C GLY A 8 -14.52 38.45 29.53
N ILE A 9 -14.88 37.34 30.19
CA ILE A 9 -16.20 36.96 30.76
C ILE A 9 -17.11 36.27 29.71
N ALA A 10 -17.72 35.10 29.89
CA ALA A 10 -17.82 34.11 30.97
C ALA A 10 -18.27 32.77 30.33
N ILE A 11 -17.71 31.64 30.77
CA ILE A 11 -18.39 30.57 31.54
C ILE A 11 -19.77 30.14 30.98
N SER A 12 -19.78 29.02 30.27
CA SER A 12 -20.85 28.01 30.32
C SER A 12 -20.16 26.65 30.42
N ALA A 13 -20.01 26.14 31.63
CA ALA A 13 -20.91 25.13 32.20
C ALA A 13 -20.77 23.77 31.50
N VAL A 14 -19.74 23.04 31.94
CA VAL A 14 -19.76 21.63 32.34
C VAL A 14 -21.01 20.84 31.88
N PHE A 15 -20.84 20.02 30.84
CA PHE A 15 -21.59 18.77 30.69
C PHE A 15 -20.66 17.62 31.04
N LEU A 16 -20.72 17.22 32.31
CA LEU A 16 -20.07 16.03 32.86
C LEU A 16 -20.94 14.82 32.47
N ALA A 17 -20.57 14.10 31.42
CA ALA A 17 -21.03 12.73 31.21
C ALA A 17 -19.90 11.78 31.63
N ALA A 18 -20.11 11.16 32.79
CA ALA A 18 -19.29 10.08 33.34
C ALA A 18 -19.08 8.98 32.27
N ALA A 19 -17.82 8.72 31.94
CA ALA A 19 -17.06 7.56 32.45
C ALA A 19 -17.51 6.21 31.86
N CYS A 20 -16.86 5.83 30.76
CA CYS A 20 -16.11 4.57 30.72
C CYS A 20 -14.73 4.85 30.13
N THR A 21 -13.76 4.94 31.04
CA THR A 21 -12.36 4.64 30.81
C THR A 21 -12.23 3.18 30.38
N GLU A 22 -11.63 2.93 29.22
CA GLU A 22 -10.66 1.84 29.04
C GLU A 22 -9.77 2.19 27.85
N GLN A 23 -8.72 2.96 28.11
CA GLN A 23 -7.63 3.17 27.17
C GLN A 23 -6.66 2.01 27.38
N GLN A 24 -6.81 0.95 26.58
CA GLN A 24 -5.85 -0.14 26.55
C GLN A 24 -4.49 0.40 26.05
N PRO A 25 -3.40 0.20 26.80
CA PRO A 25 -2.07 0.36 26.26
C PRO A 25 -1.81 -0.87 25.39
N VAL A 26 -2.04 -0.77 24.08
CA VAL A 26 -1.44 -1.73 23.15
C VAL A 26 0.03 -1.36 23.00
N SER A 27 0.77 -1.84 24.00
CA SER A 27 2.17 -2.23 23.96
C SER A 27 2.75 -2.25 22.56
N GLY A 28 3.78 -1.43 22.35
CA GLY A 28 4.63 -1.49 21.18
C GLY A 28 5.17 -2.90 20.98
N ALA A 29 4.81 -3.49 19.85
CA ALA A 29 5.42 -4.68 19.29
C ALA A 29 4.93 -4.87 17.85
N SER A 30 5.06 -3.85 16.98
CA SER A 30 4.87 -4.10 15.54
C SER A 30 5.43 -3.01 14.60
N GLU A 31 6.45 -2.24 14.98
CA GLU A 31 7.18 -1.42 13.99
C GLU A 31 8.40 -2.16 13.41
N THR A 32 8.95 -3.15 14.12
CA THR A 32 10.14 -3.91 13.65
C THR A 32 9.82 -4.97 12.57
N ALA A 33 8.55 -5.31 12.34
CA ALA A 33 8.19 -6.31 11.32
C ALA A 33 8.06 -5.71 9.90
N ALA A 34 7.82 -4.40 9.78
CA ALA A 34 7.65 -3.74 8.49
C ALA A 34 9.00 -3.50 7.77
N GLU A 35 10.05 -3.17 8.53
CA GLU A 35 11.38 -2.85 7.97
C GLU A 35 12.14 -4.08 7.43
N ALA A 36 11.86 -5.27 7.95
CA ALA A 36 12.50 -6.50 7.49
C ALA A 36 11.97 -6.99 6.12
N ILE A 37 10.77 -6.57 5.71
CA ILE A 37 10.17 -7.01 4.44
C ILE A 37 10.76 -6.25 3.25
N THR A 38 11.21 -5.00 3.46
CA THR A 38 11.75 -4.12 2.42
C THR A 38 13.15 -4.56 1.97
N GLN A 39 13.99 -5.05 2.88
CA GLN A 39 15.37 -5.44 2.55
C GLN A 39 15.48 -6.73 1.72
N GLU A 40 14.46 -7.60 1.72
CA GLU A 40 14.47 -8.82 0.90
C GLU A 40 14.01 -8.58 -0.54
N VAL A 41 13.35 -7.44 -0.83
CA VAL A 41 12.87 -7.10 -2.18
C VAL A 41 14.01 -6.64 -3.08
N GLU A 42 15.05 -6.02 -2.51
CA GLU A 42 16.14 -5.39 -3.26
C GLU A 42 17.18 -6.39 -3.82
N LYS A 43 17.25 -7.61 -3.27
CA LYS A 43 18.25 -8.63 -3.64
C LYS A 43 17.69 -9.78 -4.50
N ALA A 44 16.45 -9.67 -5.00
CA ALA A 44 15.97 -10.62 -5.99
C ALA A 44 16.51 -10.19 -7.37
N PRO A 45 17.22 -11.05 -8.12
CA PRO A 45 17.64 -10.71 -9.47
C PRO A 45 16.39 -10.46 -10.32
N MET A 46 16.16 -9.18 -10.65
CA MET A 46 15.01 -8.68 -11.42
C MET A 46 14.97 -9.22 -12.87
N THR A 47 15.94 -10.04 -13.26
CA THR A 47 16.18 -10.43 -14.66
C THR A 47 16.11 -11.93 -14.93
N THR A 48 15.84 -12.79 -13.94
CA THR A 48 15.84 -14.26 -14.15
C THR A 48 14.67 -15.00 -13.50
N ASN A 49 13.57 -14.32 -13.20
CA ASN A 49 12.37 -14.99 -12.68
C ASN A 49 11.44 -15.39 -13.83
N THR A 50 11.37 -16.68 -14.15
CA THR A 50 10.53 -17.22 -15.23
C THR A 50 9.05 -16.87 -15.06
N LEU A 51 8.55 -16.72 -13.83
CA LEU A 51 7.15 -16.36 -13.57
C LEU A 51 6.80 -14.94 -14.06
N LEU A 52 7.80 -14.08 -14.28
CA LEU A 52 7.63 -12.71 -14.78
C LEU A 52 7.76 -12.62 -16.32
N ALA A 53 8.16 -13.70 -16.99
CA ALA A 53 8.31 -13.71 -18.44
C ALA A 53 6.94 -13.79 -19.14
N LYS A 54 6.87 -13.29 -20.38
CA LYS A 54 5.70 -13.48 -21.23
C LYS A 54 5.49 -14.97 -21.46
N TRP A 55 4.27 -15.44 -21.27
CA TRP A 55 3.92 -16.83 -21.60
C TRP A 55 3.97 -17.05 -23.11
N THR A 56 4.44 -18.24 -23.49
CA THR A 56 4.60 -18.69 -24.88
C THR A 56 3.82 -19.97 -25.11
N GLY A 57 3.40 -20.23 -26.34
CA GLY A 57 2.66 -21.45 -26.72
C GLY A 57 1.23 -21.18 -27.21
N PRO A 58 0.45 -22.24 -27.48
CA PRO A 58 -0.93 -22.14 -27.97
C PRO A 58 -1.85 -21.34 -27.03
N TYR A 59 -2.98 -20.85 -27.55
CA TYR A 59 -4.06 -20.19 -26.78
C TYR A 59 -3.62 -18.93 -26.00
N GLY A 60 -2.57 -18.24 -26.43
CA GLY A 60 -2.05 -17.05 -25.74
C GLY A 60 -0.93 -17.34 -24.73
N GLY A 61 -0.52 -18.61 -24.63
CA GLY A 61 0.63 -19.07 -23.86
C GLY A 61 0.25 -20.05 -22.75
N THR A 62 1.19 -20.91 -22.39
CA THR A 62 1.05 -21.86 -21.27
C THR A 62 2.10 -21.57 -20.20
N PRO A 63 1.80 -21.77 -18.90
CA PRO A 63 2.79 -21.61 -17.85
C PRO A 63 3.98 -22.55 -18.06
N ALA A 64 5.20 -22.02 -17.96
CA ALA A 64 6.45 -22.77 -18.08
C ALA A 64 6.80 -23.52 -16.79
N PHE A 65 5.91 -24.41 -16.32
CA PHE A 65 6.06 -25.12 -15.04
C PHE A 65 7.32 -26.00 -14.95
N ASP A 66 7.88 -26.38 -16.09
CA ASP A 66 9.14 -27.13 -16.21
C ASP A 66 10.37 -26.32 -15.79
N THR A 67 10.31 -24.99 -15.85
CA THR A 67 11.44 -24.09 -15.56
C THR A 67 11.25 -23.21 -14.33
N VAL A 68 10.05 -23.19 -13.73
CA VAL A 68 9.74 -22.43 -12.51
C VAL A 68 10.39 -23.10 -11.28
N LYS A 69 11.01 -22.29 -10.42
CA LYS A 69 11.50 -22.73 -9.11
C LYS A 69 10.61 -22.16 -8.01
N LEU A 70 10.36 -22.94 -6.96
CA LEU A 70 9.54 -22.49 -5.83
C LEU A 70 10.11 -21.24 -5.13
N ALA A 71 11.44 -21.12 -5.07
CA ALA A 71 12.12 -19.96 -4.51
C ALA A 71 11.78 -18.64 -5.24
N ASP A 72 11.39 -18.74 -6.52
CA ASP A 72 11.05 -17.58 -7.35
C ASP A 72 9.60 -17.11 -7.16
N LEU A 73 8.74 -17.90 -6.50
CA LEU A 73 7.32 -17.59 -6.34
C LEU A 73 7.07 -16.35 -5.48
N LYS A 74 7.63 -16.33 -4.27
CA LYS A 74 7.51 -15.19 -3.33
C LYS A 74 8.00 -13.87 -3.96
N PRO A 75 9.21 -13.79 -4.55
CA PRO A 75 9.66 -12.54 -5.18
C PRO A 75 8.81 -12.17 -6.40
N ALA A 76 8.38 -13.13 -7.23
CA ALA A 76 7.49 -12.84 -8.37
C ALA A 76 6.17 -12.20 -7.92
N LEU A 77 5.54 -12.75 -6.88
CA LEU A 77 4.29 -12.21 -6.34
C LEU A 77 4.47 -10.80 -5.78
N LYS A 78 5.57 -10.53 -5.06
CA LYS A 78 5.88 -9.18 -4.58
C LYS A 78 6.04 -8.19 -5.73
N ILE A 79 6.75 -8.58 -6.79
CA ILE A 79 6.93 -7.74 -7.99
C ILE A 79 5.58 -7.51 -8.69
N GLY A 80 4.75 -8.55 -8.82
CA GLY A 80 3.40 -8.45 -9.39
C GLY A 80 2.51 -7.45 -8.63
N MET A 81 2.50 -7.52 -7.29
CA MET A 81 1.75 -6.56 -6.46
C MET A 81 2.26 -5.14 -6.64
N ALA A 82 3.58 -4.93 -6.64
CA ALA A 82 4.16 -3.61 -6.82
C ALA A 82 3.82 -3.00 -8.20
N LYS A 83 3.86 -3.80 -9.27
CA LYS A 83 3.46 -3.37 -10.61
C LYS A 83 1.97 -3.02 -10.67
N ASN A 84 1.12 -3.85 -10.07
CA ASN A 84 -0.31 -3.62 -10.09
C ASN A 84 -0.72 -2.37 -9.31
N LEU A 85 -0.07 -2.08 -8.17
CA LEU A 85 -0.28 -0.83 -7.46
C LEU A 85 0.15 0.38 -8.31
N ALA A 86 1.29 0.30 -9.01
CA ALA A 86 1.73 1.37 -9.89
C ALA A 86 0.77 1.59 -11.09
N GLU A 87 0.17 0.53 -11.62
CA GLU A 87 -0.89 0.62 -12.66
C GLU A 87 -2.14 1.33 -12.11
N ILE A 88 -2.59 0.97 -10.90
CA ILE A 88 -3.72 1.63 -10.23
C ILE A 88 -3.41 3.11 -9.96
N ASP A 89 -2.21 3.44 -9.48
CA ASP A 89 -1.78 4.82 -9.25
C ASP A 89 -1.77 5.62 -10.56
N ALA A 90 -1.36 5.00 -11.67
CA ALA A 90 -1.40 5.62 -12.98
C ALA A 90 -2.86 5.90 -13.44
N ILE A 91 -3.79 4.96 -13.23
CA ILE A 91 -5.21 5.14 -13.57
C ILE A 91 -5.85 6.23 -12.72
N THR A 92 -5.60 6.21 -11.40
CA THR A 92 -6.25 7.12 -10.44
C THR A 92 -5.70 8.55 -10.45
N SER A 93 -4.51 8.76 -11.03
CA SER A 93 -3.91 10.09 -11.17
C SER A 93 -4.36 10.85 -12.42
N VAL A 94 -5.12 10.23 -13.33
CA VAL A 94 -5.67 10.90 -14.51
C VAL A 94 -6.74 11.92 -14.09
N THR A 95 -6.60 13.16 -14.54
CA THR A 95 -7.52 14.27 -14.20
C THR A 95 -8.67 14.46 -15.19
N ASP A 96 -8.58 13.83 -16.37
CA ASP A 96 -9.64 13.87 -17.37
C ASP A 96 -10.92 13.19 -16.86
N ALA A 97 -12.05 13.47 -17.52
CA ALA A 97 -13.29 12.78 -17.18
C ALA A 97 -13.12 11.25 -17.34
N PRO A 98 -13.62 10.45 -16.38
CA PRO A 98 -13.49 8.99 -16.45
C PRO A 98 -14.23 8.46 -17.68
N SER A 99 -13.60 7.51 -18.35
CA SER A 99 -14.09 6.82 -19.53
C SER A 99 -13.79 5.32 -19.42
N PHE A 100 -14.42 4.53 -20.29
CA PHE A 100 -14.12 3.09 -20.33
C PHE A 100 -12.64 2.83 -20.62
N GLU A 101 -12.05 3.57 -21.57
CA GLU A 101 -10.66 3.40 -21.97
C GLU A 101 -9.66 3.76 -20.87
N ASN A 102 -9.86 4.91 -20.20
CA ASN A 102 -8.89 5.39 -19.19
C ASN A 102 -9.06 4.78 -17.80
N THR A 103 -10.06 3.92 -17.57
CA THR A 103 -10.34 3.33 -16.25
C THR A 103 -10.46 1.81 -16.29
N ILE A 104 -11.12 1.22 -17.30
CA ILE A 104 -11.38 -0.23 -17.37
C ILE A 104 -10.39 -0.95 -18.29
N VAL A 105 -9.96 -0.30 -19.37
CA VAL A 105 -9.01 -0.89 -20.34
C VAL A 105 -7.54 -0.62 -19.96
N ALA A 106 -7.30 0.49 -19.27
CA ALA A 106 -5.98 0.99 -18.90
C ALA A 106 -5.11 0.02 -18.10
#